data_AF-A2QNQ4-F1
#
_entry.id   AF-A2QNQ4-F1
#
_cell.length_a   1.000
_cell.length_b   1.000
_cell.length_c   1.000
_cell.angle_alpha   90.00
_cell.angle_beta   90.00
_cell.angle_gamma   90.00
#
_symmetry.space_group_name_H-M   'P 1'
#
loop_
_entity.id
_entity.type
_entity.pdbx_description
1 polymer ?
#
loop_
_entity_poly.entity_id
_entity_poly.type
_entity_poly.pdbx_seq_one_letter_code
_entity_poly.pdbx_strand_id
1 'polypeptide(L)'
;MISKYQFMEVNTQRRAQGLRDKIPDIKKTLEMVRFLKLRRESASDKPLETNFELNDTLYARATVSPADTEEVYLWLGANVMLAYPIEEAESMLDDKLSAAEKSLGNCEEDLEFLREQITTLEVATARVYNWDVVQRRKEKAEGKGDDEGEKAA
;
A
#
# COMPACT_ATOMS: atom_id res chain seq x y z
N MET A 1 0.97 21.03 -15.19
CA MET A 1 -0.01 20.65 -14.15
C MET A 1 -0.28 19.14 -14.14
N ILE A 2 -0.52 18.50 -15.29
CA ILE A 2 -0.72 17.04 -15.41
C ILE A 2 0.40 16.21 -14.77
N SER A 3 1.66 16.61 -14.95
CA SER A 3 2.83 15.93 -14.34
C SER A 3 2.74 15.79 -12.81
N LYS A 4 2.07 16.71 -12.11
CA LYS A 4 1.89 16.61 -10.64
C LYS A 4 0.93 15.48 -10.28
N TYR A 5 -0.16 15.34 -11.02
CA TYR A 5 -1.14 14.27 -10.82
C TYR A 5 -0.55 12.90 -11.17
N GLN A 6 0.22 12.80 -12.25
CA GLN A 6 0.95 11.57 -12.61
C GLN A 6 1.96 11.18 -11.53
N PHE A 7 2.68 12.15 -10.96
CA PHE A 7 3.60 11.89 -9.85
C PHE A 7 2.86 11.41 -8.59
N MET A 8 1.70 12.01 -8.28
CA MET A 8 0.84 11.54 -7.18
C MET A 8 0.32 10.13 -7.43
N GLU A 9 -0.12 9.80 -8.64
CA GLU A 9 -0.60 8.46 -9.01
C GLU A 9 0.48 7.41 -8.75
N VAL A 10 1.70 7.63 -9.23
CA VAL A 10 2.83 6.70 -9.04
C VAL A 10 3.14 6.49 -7.56
N ASN A 11 3.09 7.56 -6.75
CA ASN A 11 3.35 7.45 -5.31
C ASN A 11 2.25 6.68 -4.58
N THR A 12 0.98 6.99 -4.86
CA THR A 12 -0.16 6.27 -4.26
C THR A 12 -0.18 4.82 -4.70
N GLN A 13 0.20 4.53 -5.95
CA GLN A 13 0.31 3.17 -6.48
C GLN A 13 1.40 2.37 -5.76
N ARG A 14 2.58 2.96 -5.52
CA ARG A 14 3.64 2.32 -4.73
C ARG A 14 3.21 2.04 -3.30
N ARG A 15 2.50 2.98 -2.67
CA ARG A 15 1.95 2.79 -1.32
C ARG A 15 0.91 1.66 -1.28
N ALA A 16 -0.01 1.63 -2.25
CA ALA A 16 -1.01 0.58 -2.37
C ALA A 16 -0.36 -0.80 -2.57
N GLN A 17 0.67 -0.90 -3.41
CA GLN A 17 1.42 -2.14 -3.61
C GLN A 17 2.06 -2.62 -2.29
N GLY A 18 2.76 -1.73 -1.58
CA GLY A 18 3.36 -2.08 -0.30
C GLY A 18 2.37 -2.50 0.77
N LEU A 19 1.12 -2.00 0.72
CA LEU A 19 0.04 -2.47 1.60
C LEU A 19 -0.50 -3.84 1.15
N ARG A 20 -0.68 -4.07 -0.15
CA ARG A 20 -1.11 -5.38 -0.69
C ARG A 20 -0.13 -6.50 -0.38
N ASP A 21 1.17 -6.21 -0.36
CA ASP A 21 2.19 -7.20 -0.02
C ASP A 21 2.18 -7.53 1.49
N LYS A 22 1.92 -6.54 2.35
CA LYS A 22 1.93 -6.70 3.81
C LYS A 22 0.67 -7.31 4.41
N ILE A 23 -0.50 -7.06 3.81
CA ILE A 23 -1.79 -7.56 4.34
C ILE A 23 -1.81 -9.09 4.48
N PRO A 24 -1.35 -9.89 3.49
CA PRO A 24 -1.26 -11.34 3.61
C PRO A 24 -0.35 -11.80 4.76
N ASP A 25 0.76 -11.09 4.99
CA ASP A 25 1.69 -11.42 6.06
C ASP A 25 1.06 -11.18 7.43
N ILE A 26 0.37 -10.03 7.61
CA ILE A 26 -0.38 -9.74 8.84
C ILE A 26 -1.47 -10.81 9.07
N LYS A 27 -2.21 -11.19 8.02
CA LYS A 27 -3.23 -12.25 8.09
C LYS A 27 -2.67 -13.60 8.55
N LYS A 28 -1.56 -14.03 7.96
CA LYS A 28 -0.87 -15.27 8.36
C LYS A 28 -0.39 -15.23 9.81
N THR A 29 0.18 -14.10 10.24
CA THR A 29 0.64 -13.95 11.64
C THR A 29 -0.53 -14.02 12.63
N LEU A 30 -1.66 -13.39 12.29
CA LEU A 30 -2.86 -13.40 13.11
C LEU A 30 -3.50 -14.79 13.16
N GLU A 31 -3.53 -15.51 12.05
CA GLU A 31 -3.98 -16.91 12.00
C GLU A 31 -3.11 -17.81 12.90
N MET A 32 -1.79 -17.61 12.89
CA MET A 32 -0.87 -18.34 13.79
C MET A 32 -1.15 -18.02 15.27
N VAL A 33 -1.34 -16.75 15.63
CA VAL A 33 -1.67 -16.36 17.01
C VAL A 33 -2.99 -16.98 17.46
N ARG A 34 -4.02 -16.99 16.59
CA ARG A 34 -5.30 -17.67 16.86
C ARG A 34 -5.14 -19.18 17.01
N PHE A 35 -4.29 -19.80 16.19
CA PHE A 35 -3.98 -21.22 16.30
C PHE A 35 -3.31 -21.56 17.64
N LEU A 36 -2.35 -20.74 18.10
CA LEU A 36 -1.72 -20.90 19.40
C LEU A 36 -2.73 -20.73 20.55
N LYS A 37 -3.62 -19.73 20.45
CA LYS A 37 -4.70 -19.49 21.42
C LYS A 37 -5.66 -20.69 21.52
N LEU A 38 -6.16 -21.17 20.39
CA LEU A 38 -7.09 -22.31 20.34
C LEU A 38 -6.47 -23.57 20.93
N ARG A 39 -5.18 -23.80 20.66
CA ARG A 39 -4.44 -24.94 21.19
C ARG A 39 -4.30 -24.88 22.72
N ARG A 40 -4.09 -23.68 23.27
CA ARG A 40 -4.06 -23.44 24.71
C ARG A 40 -5.41 -23.74 25.34
N GLU A 41 -6.50 -23.24 24.77
CA GLU A 41 -7.86 -23.46 25.26
C GLU A 41 -8.30 -24.92 25.18
N SER A 42 -7.84 -25.64 24.16
CA SER A 42 -8.18 -27.05 23.94
C SER A 42 -7.49 -28.02 24.92
N ALA A 43 -6.65 -27.52 25.85
CA ALA A 43 -5.89 -28.29 26.84
C ALA A 43 -5.20 -29.53 26.25
N SER A 44 -4.76 -29.42 25.00
CA SER A 44 -4.03 -30.47 24.32
C SER A 44 -2.60 -30.46 24.85
N ASP A 45 -2.34 -31.31 25.86
CA ASP A 45 -1.02 -31.57 26.44
C ASP A 45 -0.02 -32.21 25.45
N LYS A 46 -0.43 -32.35 24.18
CA LYS A 46 0.44 -32.83 23.11
C LYS A 46 1.44 -31.74 22.74
N PRO A 47 2.74 -32.04 22.72
CA PRO A 47 3.74 -31.11 22.25
C PRO A 47 3.57 -30.83 20.74
N LEU A 48 3.88 -29.60 20.31
CA LEU A 48 3.83 -29.20 18.91
C LEU A 48 5.17 -29.53 18.25
N GLU A 49 5.19 -30.48 17.32
CA GLU A 49 6.34 -30.68 16.45
C GLU A 49 6.23 -29.75 15.25
N THR A 50 7.15 -28.79 15.15
CA THR A 50 7.28 -27.87 14.01
C THR A 50 8.69 -27.87 13.47
N ASN A 51 8.81 -27.52 12.18
CA ASN A 51 10.11 -27.25 11.58
C ASN A 51 10.31 -25.74 11.59
N PHE A 52 11.27 -25.26 12.37
CA PHE A 52 11.66 -23.86 12.42
C PHE A 52 12.69 -23.56 11.34
N GLU A 53 12.53 -22.43 10.67
CA GLU A 53 13.47 -21.94 9.66
C GLU A 53 14.65 -21.23 10.34
N LEU A 54 15.86 -21.77 10.18
CA LEU A 54 17.10 -21.11 10.63
C LEU A 54 17.73 -20.28 9.51
N ASN A 55 17.51 -20.70 8.27
CA ASN A 55 17.94 -20.06 7.03
C ASN A 55 16.98 -20.50 5.92
N ASP A 56 16.93 -19.78 4.79
CA ASP A 56 16.02 -19.99 3.66
C ASP A 56 15.98 -21.44 3.12
N THR A 57 17.01 -22.24 3.40
CA THR A 57 17.10 -23.66 3.02
C THR A 57 17.37 -24.62 4.19
N LEU A 58 17.46 -24.11 5.42
CA LEU A 58 17.81 -24.88 6.61
C LEU A 58 16.67 -24.81 7.62
N TYR A 59 16.06 -25.98 7.87
CA TYR A 59 15.01 -26.14 8.86
C TYR A 59 15.47 -27.08 9.98
N ALA A 60 15.18 -26.74 11.23
CA ALA A 60 15.35 -27.64 12.36
C ALA A 60 13.99 -28.08 12.89
N ARG A 61 13.86 -29.37 13.17
CA ARG A 61 12.70 -29.90 13.88
C ARG A 61 12.85 -29.57 15.36
N ALA A 62 11.83 -28.92 15.93
CA ALA A 62 11.75 -28.70 17.35
C ALA A 62 10.36 -29.03 17.87
N THR A 63 10.31 -29.28 19.17
CA THR A 63 9.12 -29.70 19.89
C THR A 63 8.81 -28.62 20.91
N VAL A 64 7.68 -27.94 20.74
CA VAL A 64 7.26 -26.81 21.59
C VAL A 64 6.23 -27.31 22.61
N SER A 65 6.50 -27.05 23.89
CA SER A 65 5.56 -27.35 24.97
C SER A 65 4.50 -26.26 25.09
N PRO A 66 3.22 -26.59 25.37
CA PRO A 66 2.17 -25.59 25.54
C PRO A 66 2.42 -24.59 26.68
N ALA A 67 3.20 -24.97 27.69
CA ALA A 67 3.59 -24.12 28.82
C ALA A 67 4.53 -22.96 28.42
N ASP A 68 5.27 -23.09 27.31
CA ASP A 68 6.22 -22.08 26.85
C ASP A 68 5.60 -21.10 25.83
N THR A 69 4.30 -21.26 25.54
CA THR A 69 3.56 -20.46 24.55
C THR A 69 2.61 -19.44 25.20
N GLU A 70 3.04 -18.77 26.27
CA GLU A 70 2.24 -17.73 26.92
C GLU A 70 2.35 -16.38 26.21
N GLU A 71 3.52 -16.08 25.66
CA GLU A 71 3.87 -14.82 25.03
C GLU A 71 4.43 -15.03 23.62
N VAL A 72 4.18 -14.07 22.74
CA VAL A 72 4.67 -14.05 21.36
C VAL A 72 5.56 -12.83 21.17
N TYR A 73 6.70 -13.02 20.53
CA TYR A 73 7.63 -11.95 20.19
C TYR A 73 7.25 -11.35 18.83
N LEU A 74 6.89 -10.07 18.83
CA LEU A 74 6.51 -9.32 17.63
C LEU A 74 7.57 -8.29 17.27
N TRP A 75 7.90 -8.22 15.98
CA TRP A 75 8.78 -7.19 15.44
C TRP A 75 7.99 -5.93 15.07
N LEU A 76 8.28 -4.82 15.75
CA LEU A 76 7.58 -3.54 15.55
C LEU A 76 8.27 -2.65 14.52
N GLY A 77 9.47 -3.03 14.06
CA GLY A 77 10.34 -2.21 13.22
C GLY A 77 11.38 -1.45 14.03
N ALA A 78 12.23 -0.68 13.33
CA ALA A 78 13.30 0.12 13.93
C ALA A 78 14.22 -0.66 14.91
N ASN A 79 14.48 -1.94 14.62
CA ASN A 79 15.25 -2.85 15.47
C ASN A 79 14.64 -3.10 16.86
N VAL A 80 13.32 -2.96 17.00
CA VAL A 80 12.58 -3.20 18.24
C VAL A 80 11.71 -4.44 18.12
N MET A 81 11.91 -5.37 19.06
CA MET A 81 11.10 -6.56 19.29
C MET A 81 10.53 -6.49 20.71
N LEU A 82 9.24 -6.79 20.88
CA LEU A 82 8.58 -6.84 22.19
C LEU A 82 7.82 -8.15 22.35
N ALA A 83 7.82 -8.66 23.57
CA ALA A 83 6.97 -9.77 23.98
C ALA A 83 5.56 -9.24 24.29
N TYR A 84 4.56 -9.89 23.73
CA TYR A 84 3.15 -9.62 24.01
C TYR A 84 2.44 -10.91 24.41
N PRO A 85 1.56 -10.89 25.41
CA PRO A 85 0.64 -11.99 25.66
C PRO A 85 -0.23 -12.27 24.44
N ILE A 86 -0.61 -13.54 24.23
CA ILE A 86 -1.41 -13.97 23.06
C ILE A 86 -2.66 -13.11 22.85
N GLU A 87 -3.38 -12.75 23.92
CA GLU A 87 -4.61 -11.95 23.84
C GLU A 87 -4.36 -10.52 23.33
N GLU A 88 -3.30 -9.88 23.84
CA GLU A 88 -2.94 -8.52 23.44
C GLU A 88 -2.37 -8.51 22.02
N ALA A 89 -1.59 -9.53 21.65
CA ALA A 89 -1.08 -9.74 20.31
C ALA A 89 -2.23 -9.91 19.29
N GLU A 90 -3.26 -10.68 19.63
CA GLU A 90 -4.44 -10.85 18.77
C GLU A 90 -5.15 -9.52 18.53
N SER A 91 -5.48 -8.77 19.59
CA SER A 91 -6.16 -7.47 19.44
C SER A 91 -5.30 -6.49 18.64
N MET A 92 -4.00 -6.41 18.93
CA MET A 92 -3.09 -5.49 18.24
C MET A 92 -2.94 -5.81 16.75
N LEU A 93 -2.88 -7.10 16.39
CA LEU A 93 -2.82 -7.53 15.00
C LEU A 93 -4.15 -7.29 14.26
N ASP A 94 -5.29 -7.48 14.91
CA ASP A 94 -6.62 -7.25 14.33
C ASP A 94 -6.85 -5.74 14.06
N ASP A 95 -6.46 -4.89 15.01
CA ASP A 95 -6.48 -3.42 14.85
C ASP A 95 -5.55 -2.97 13.71
N LYS A 96 -4.34 -3.55 13.61
CA LYS A 96 -3.40 -3.25 12.52
C LYS A 96 -3.91 -3.74 11.17
N LEU A 97 -4.54 -4.90 11.12
CA LEU A 97 -5.13 -5.46 9.91
C LEU A 97 -6.26 -4.56 9.41
N SER A 98 -7.21 -4.19 10.28
CA SER A 98 -8.32 -3.32 9.92
C SER A 98 -7.85 -1.93 9.46
N ALA A 99 -6.84 -1.36 10.13
CA ALA A 99 -6.22 -0.11 9.71
C ALA A 99 -5.50 -0.22 8.35
N ALA A 100 -4.81 -1.34 8.09
CA ALA A 100 -4.15 -1.59 6.82
C ALA A 100 -5.14 -1.79 5.67
N GLU A 101 -6.23 -2.54 5.89
CA GLU A 101 -7.30 -2.74 4.90
C GLU A 101 -8.02 -1.44 4.59
N LYS A 102 -8.35 -0.65 5.62
CA LYS A 102 -8.92 0.69 5.43
C LYS A 102 -7.96 1.62 4.68
N SER A 103 -6.68 1.61 5.02
CA SER A 103 -5.69 2.41 4.29
C SER A 103 -5.52 1.95 2.85
N LEU A 104 -5.68 0.65 2.56
CA LEU A 104 -5.65 0.13 1.20
C LEU A 104 -6.86 0.63 0.41
N GLY A 105 -8.08 0.52 0.97
CA GLY A 105 -9.30 1.02 0.34
C GLY A 105 -9.21 2.52 0.02
N ASN A 106 -8.77 3.34 0.98
CA ASN A 106 -8.53 4.77 0.73
C ASN A 106 -7.52 5.02 -0.41
N CYS A 107 -6.44 4.22 -0.48
CA CYS A 107 -5.47 4.37 -1.57
C CYS A 107 -6.05 3.96 -2.94
N GLU A 108 -6.95 2.98 -2.97
CA GLU A 108 -7.64 2.56 -4.19
C GLU A 108 -8.61 3.64 -4.68
N GLU A 109 -9.40 4.23 -3.78
CA GLU A 109 -10.28 5.38 -4.08
C GLU A 109 -9.48 6.58 -4.57
N ASP A 110 -8.38 6.93 -3.89
CA ASP A 110 -7.49 8.02 -4.30
C ASP A 110 -6.88 7.76 -5.70
N LEU A 111 -6.52 6.51 -6.02
CA LEU A 111 -6.00 6.14 -7.34
C LEU A 111 -7.06 6.30 -8.44
N GLU A 112 -8.30 5.90 -8.16
CA GLU A 112 -9.41 6.07 -9.10
C GLU A 112 -9.67 7.56 -9.36
N PHE A 113 -9.74 8.36 -8.29
CA PHE A 113 -9.88 9.81 -8.40
C PHE A 113 -8.74 10.42 -9.23
N LEU A 114 -7.48 10.06 -8.96
CA LEU A 114 -6.33 10.59 -9.70
C LEU A 114 -6.37 10.24 -11.19
N ARG A 115 -6.81 9.03 -11.55
CA ARG A 115 -6.96 8.60 -12.96
C ARG A 115 -8.03 9.40 -13.69
N GLU A 116 -9.18 9.63 -13.05
CA GLU A 116 -10.24 10.47 -13.62
C GLU A 116 -9.78 11.92 -13.80
N GLN A 117 -9.06 12.47 -12.82
CA GLN A 117 -8.53 13.82 -12.89
C GLN A 117 -7.48 13.98 -14.00
N ILE A 118 -6.57 13.00 -14.16
CA ILE A 118 -5.59 13.00 -15.26
C ILE A 118 -6.32 13.02 -16.60
N THR A 119 -7.28 12.11 -16.80
CA THR A 119 -8.05 12.03 -18.05
C THR A 119 -8.80 13.34 -18.34
N THR A 120 -9.45 13.92 -17.33
CA THR A 120 -10.21 15.17 -17.47
C THR A 120 -9.28 16.34 -17.83
N LEU A 121 -8.13 16.46 -17.17
CA LEU A 121 -7.15 17.49 -17.47
C LEU A 121 -6.53 17.33 -18.86
N GLU A 122 -6.27 16.10 -19.30
CA GLU A 122 -5.73 15.83 -20.64
C GLU A 122 -6.71 16.27 -21.72
N VAL A 123 -8.00 15.91 -21.59
CA VAL A 123 -9.05 16.33 -22.52
C VAL A 123 -9.23 17.85 -22.50
N ALA A 124 -9.25 18.48 -21.33
CA ALA A 124 -9.37 19.93 -21.20
C ALA A 124 -8.19 20.65 -21.87
N THR A 125 -6.96 20.17 -21.65
CA THR A 125 -5.74 20.74 -22.25
C THR A 125 -5.76 20.58 -23.77
N ALA A 126 -6.18 19.42 -24.28
CA ALA A 126 -6.32 19.18 -25.72
C ALA A 126 -7.39 20.09 -26.36
N ARG A 127 -8.53 20.31 -25.69
CA ARG A 127 -9.58 21.23 -26.18
C ARG A 127 -9.07 22.67 -26.28
N VAL A 128 -8.36 23.15 -25.27
CA VAL A 128 -7.77 24.50 -25.27
C VAL A 128 -6.72 24.63 -26.38
N TYR A 129 -5.85 23.62 -26.54
CA TYR A 129 -4.87 23.61 -27.63
C TYR A 129 -5.53 23.62 -29.01
N ASN A 130 -6.56 22.78 -29.22
CA ASN A 130 -7.31 22.75 -30.47
C ASN A 130 -8.00 24.09 -30.76
N TRP A 131 -8.56 24.73 -29.73
CA TRP A 131 -9.15 26.06 -29.87
C TRP A 131 -8.12 27.12 -30.24
N ASP A 132 -6.94 27.15 -29.59
CA ASP A 132 -5.85 28.08 -29.90
C ASP A 132 -5.35 27.89 -31.34
N VAL A 133 -5.19 26.65 -31.80
CA VAL A 133 -4.81 26.35 -33.20
C VAL A 133 -5.85 26.87 -34.19
N VAL A 134 -7.15 26.71 -33.91
CA VAL A 134 -8.21 27.23 -34.78
C VAL A 134 -8.22 28.76 -34.79
N GLN A 135 -8.03 29.42 -33.65
CA GLN A 135 -7.96 30.89 -33.59
C GLN A 135 -6.77 31.44 -34.37
N ARG A 136 -5.57 30.91 -34.15
CA ARG A 136 -4.37 31.35 -34.91
C ARG A 136 -4.53 31.15 -36.41
N ARG A 137 -5.23 30.09 -36.84
CA ARG A 137 -5.53 29.87 -38.27
C ARG A 137 -6.52 30.89 -38.81
N LYS A 138 -7.54 31.28 -38.03
CA LYS A 138 -8.49 32.33 -38.42
C LYS A 138 -7.80 33.69 -38.51
N GLU A 139 -6.99 34.07 -37.52
CA GLU A 139 -6.24 35.32 -37.51
C GLU A 139 -5.29 35.46 -38.72
N LYS A 140 -4.61 34.36 -39.10
CA LYS A 140 -3.79 34.30 -40.32
C LYS A 140 -4.61 34.39 -41.61
N ALA A 141 -5.81 33.81 -41.64
CA ALA A 141 -6.70 33.85 -42.81
C ALA A 141 -7.38 35.21 -42.99
N GLU A 142 -7.63 35.94 -41.90
CA GLU A 142 -8.18 37.31 -41.91
C GLU A 142 -7.14 38.39 -42.25
N GLY A 143 -5.91 38.01 -42.61
CA GLY A 143 -4.90 38.94 -43.13
C GLY A 143 -4.32 39.91 -42.08
N LYS A 144 -4.53 39.67 -40.78
CA LYS A 144 -3.79 40.34 -39.70
C LYS A 144 -2.45 39.66 -39.47
N GLY A 145 -1.66 39.54 -40.53
CA GLY A 145 -0.28 39.06 -40.48
C GLY A 145 0.66 40.19 -40.83
N ASP A 146 1.53 40.51 -39.88
CA ASP A 146 2.70 41.39 -39.94
C ASP A 146 2.49 42.83 -39.47
N ASP A 147 2.39 43.03 -38.14
CA ASP A 147 3.32 43.90 -37.42
C ASP A 147 3.35 43.54 -35.92
N GLU A 148 4.52 43.70 -35.30
CA GLU A 148 4.82 43.48 -33.86
C GLU A 148 5.02 42.02 -33.39
N GLY A 149 6.23 41.54 -33.05
CA GLY A 149 7.46 42.27 -32.82
C GLY A 149 8.71 41.38 -32.74
N GLU A 150 9.74 41.89 -33.40
CA GLU A 150 11.15 41.69 -33.09
C GLU A 150 11.48 42.35 -31.74
N LYS A 151 12.41 41.74 -30.99
CA LYS A 151 13.13 42.21 -29.77
C LYS A 151 12.55 41.84 -28.40
N ALA A 152 13.12 40.79 -27.82
CA ALA A 152 13.81 40.90 -26.53
C ALA A 152 14.87 39.79 -26.43
N ALA A 153 16.09 40.21 -26.12
CA ALA A 153 17.28 39.41 -25.87
C ALA A 153 17.22 38.66 -24.53
#